data_AF-A0A1S9AZF6-F1
#
_entry.id   AF-A0A1S9AZF6-F1
#
_cell.length_a   1.000
_cell.length_b   1.000
_cell.length_c   1.000
_cell.angle_alpha   90.00
_cell.angle_beta   90.00
_cell.angle_gamma   90.00
#
_symmetry.space_group_name_H-M   'P 1'
#
loop_
_entity.id
_entity.type
_entity.pdbx_description
1 polymer ?
#
loop_
_entity_poly.entity_id
_entity_poly.type
_entity_poly.pdbx_seq_one_letter_code
_entity_poly.pdbx_strand_id
1 'polypeptide(L)'
;MWKRFSGLLGLLLVLMLWAPRVQAQTWLVSTDAFVKIGVSDKFGQLGAYTAKFVVTNQTSGKIFSLVKEVEKGQNGVDVTFPSPATEADFFKTDAGIAANSAPGNYVWQCEVGGKRVAGGHFTLPVVGNDVTVVERAKK
;
A
#
# COMPACT_ATOMS: atom_id res chain seq x y z
N MET A 1 -25.66 51.26 -14.52
CA MET A 1 -25.08 49.90 -14.69
C MET A 1 -23.58 49.86 -14.36
N TRP A 2 -22.79 50.87 -14.73
CA TRP A 2 -21.33 50.96 -14.48
C TRP A 2 -20.90 50.91 -13.00
N LYS A 3 -21.62 51.59 -12.09
CA LYS A 3 -21.28 51.61 -10.65
C LYS A 3 -21.31 50.24 -9.97
N ARG A 4 -22.12 49.30 -10.48
CA ARG A 4 -22.21 47.92 -9.95
C ARG A 4 -21.02 47.06 -10.38
N PHE A 5 -20.50 47.29 -11.59
CA PHE A 5 -19.31 46.60 -12.09
C PHE A 5 -18.04 47.06 -11.35
N SER A 6 -17.89 48.35 -11.06
CA SER A 6 -16.73 48.87 -10.31
C SER A 6 -16.65 48.31 -8.89
N GLY A 7 -17.79 48.14 -8.21
CA GLY A 7 -17.83 47.53 -6.87
C GLY A 7 -17.43 46.06 -6.86
N LEU A 8 -17.90 45.29 -7.85
CA LEU A 8 -17.54 43.88 -8.03
C LEU A 8 -16.04 43.72 -8.33
N LEU A 9 -15.49 44.56 -9.20
CA LEU A 9 -14.07 44.52 -9.53
C LEU A 9 -13.19 44.84 -8.32
N GLY A 10 -13.60 45.84 -7.52
CA GLY A 10 -12.91 46.21 -6.29
C GLY A 10 -12.91 45.08 -5.25
N LEU A 11 -14.06 44.44 -5.03
CA LEU A 11 -14.18 43.29 -4.12
C LEU A 11 -13.29 42.11 -4.57
N LEU A 12 -13.27 41.83 -5.87
CA LEU A 12 -12.50 40.71 -6.45
C LEU A 12 -10.99 40.94 -6.31
N LEU A 13 -10.53 42.19 -6.49
CA LEU A 13 -9.15 42.59 -6.24
C LEU A 13 -8.75 42.42 -4.77
N VAL A 14 -9.62 42.82 -3.83
CA VAL A 14 -9.37 42.65 -2.40
C VAL A 14 -9.28 41.17 -2.02
N LEU A 15 -10.19 40.34 -2.56
CA LEU A 15 -10.18 38.88 -2.33
C LEU A 15 -8.91 38.22 -2.89
N MET A 16 -8.42 38.65 -4.05
CA MET A 16 -7.17 38.13 -4.61
C MET A 16 -5.94 38.53 -3.81
N LEU A 17 -5.90 39.74 -3.23
CA LEU A 17 -4.80 40.19 -2.36
C LEU A 17 -4.78 39.49 -1.00
N TRP A 18 -5.91 38.98 -0.54
CA TRP A 18 -6.06 38.23 0.72
C TRP A 18 -6.12 36.72 0.54
N ALA A 19 -5.95 36.21 -0.68
CA ALA A 19 -5.89 34.78 -0.89
C ALA A 19 -4.66 34.19 -0.15
N PRO A 20 -4.85 33.15 0.69
CA PRO A 20 -3.74 32.49 1.34
C PRO A 20 -2.81 31.90 0.28
N ARG A 21 -1.50 32.16 0.40
CA ARG A 21 -0.48 31.53 -0.44
C ARG A 21 -0.28 30.09 0.05
N VAL A 22 -1.06 29.17 -0.50
CA VAL A 22 -0.88 27.73 -0.24
C VAL A 22 0.35 27.26 -1.00
N GLN A 23 1.39 26.87 -0.27
CA GLN A 23 2.55 26.16 -0.83
C GLN A 23 2.40 24.69 -0.43
N ALA A 24 2.03 23.84 -1.38
CA ALA A 24 2.05 22.40 -1.17
C ALA A 24 3.52 21.95 -1.13
N GLN A 25 4.00 21.49 0.02
CA GLN A 25 5.31 20.85 0.12
C GLN A 25 5.18 19.43 -0.43
N THR A 26 5.53 19.24 -1.70
CA THR A 26 5.52 17.93 -2.35
C THR A 26 6.86 17.24 -2.12
N TRP A 27 7.01 16.50 -1.03
CA TRP A 27 8.09 15.52 -0.98
C TRP A 27 7.73 14.38 -1.94
N LEU A 28 8.53 14.20 -2.99
CA LEU A 28 8.50 12.97 -3.77
C LEU A 28 9.30 11.93 -2.97
N VAL A 29 8.61 11.03 -2.28
CA VAL A 29 9.28 9.86 -1.68
C VAL A 29 9.22 8.74 -2.71
N SER A 30 10.37 8.45 -3.32
CA SER A 30 10.53 7.38 -4.30
C SER A 30 10.59 6.02 -3.58
N THR A 31 9.48 5.57 -3.02
CA THR A 31 9.32 4.22 -2.50
C THR A 31 8.21 3.51 -3.23
N ASP A 32 8.51 2.31 -3.75
CA ASP A 32 7.50 1.43 -4.31
C ASP A 32 6.48 1.05 -3.24
N ALA A 33 5.20 1.01 -3.61
CA ALA A 33 4.15 0.60 -2.70
C ALA A 33 4.33 -0.88 -2.33
N PHE A 34 4.30 -1.17 -1.02
CA PHE A 34 4.38 -2.51 -0.47
C PHE A 34 3.37 -2.70 0.65
N VAL A 35 3.03 -3.96 0.92
CA VAL A 35 2.16 -4.39 2.00
C VAL A 35 2.84 -5.52 2.76
N LYS A 36 2.79 -5.48 4.09
CA LYS A 36 3.16 -6.61 4.93
C LYS A 36 1.93 -7.45 5.22
N ILE A 37 2.01 -8.74 4.93
CA ILE A 37 0.97 -9.72 5.25
C ILE A 37 1.60 -10.84 6.07
N GLY A 38 0.84 -11.46 6.96
CA GLY A 38 1.42 -12.41 7.89
C GLY A 38 0.42 -13.37 8.49
N VAL A 39 0.98 -14.41 9.10
CA VAL A 39 0.22 -15.39 9.87
C VAL A 39 0.92 -15.61 11.19
N SER A 40 0.14 -15.74 12.26
CA SER A 40 0.64 -16.10 13.58
C SER A 40 -0.18 -17.24 14.16
N ASP A 41 0.52 -18.22 14.73
CA ASP A 41 -0.08 -19.20 15.63
C ASP A 41 -0.41 -18.52 16.97
N LYS A 42 -1.67 -18.14 17.11
CA LYS A 42 -2.18 -17.46 18.30
C LYS A 42 -1.95 -18.24 19.60
N PHE A 43 -1.88 -19.58 19.53
CA PHE A 43 -1.77 -20.43 20.71
C PHE A 43 -0.38 -21.04 20.90
N GLY A 44 0.51 -20.91 19.92
CA GLY A 44 1.86 -21.48 19.95
C GLY A 44 1.88 -23.02 20.05
N GLN A 45 0.84 -23.68 19.52
CA GLN A 45 0.64 -25.13 19.64
C GLN A 45 1.04 -25.90 18.36
N LEU A 46 1.21 -25.21 17.24
CA LEU A 46 1.52 -25.84 15.95
C LEU A 46 2.98 -26.32 15.86
N GLY A 47 3.88 -25.80 16.70
CA GLY A 47 5.31 -26.10 16.62
C GLY A 47 5.91 -25.51 15.35
N ALA A 48 6.78 -26.26 14.67
CA ALA A 48 7.29 -25.84 13.36
C ALA A 48 6.25 -26.12 12.28
N TYR A 49 6.02 -25.16 11.38
CA TYR A 49 5.04 -25.30 10.30
C TYR A 49 5.45 -24.54 9.03
N THR A 50 4.88 -24.95 7.90
CA THR A 50 5.07 -24.28 6.61
C THR A 50 3.86 -23.42 6.29
N ALA A 51 4.10 -22.13 6.03
CA ALA A 51 3.11 -21.15 5.63
C ALA A 51 3.26 -20.85 4.13
N LYS A 52 2.20 -21.08 3.36
CA LYS A 52 2.12 -20.72 1.94
C LYS A 52 1.25 -19.48 1.78
N PHE A 53 1.84 -18.38 1.38
CA PHE A 53 1.15 -17.15 1.04
C PHE A 53 0.81 -17.16 -0.46
N VAL A 54 -0.43 -16.82 -0.78
CA VAL A 54 -0.92 -16.68 -2.15
C VAL A 54 -1.56 -15.31 -2.28
N VAL A 55 -1.10 -14.52 -3.26
CA VAL A 55 -1.61 -13.19 -3.58
C VAL A 55 -2.14 -13.21 -5.00
N THR A 56 -3.41 -12.86 -5.16
CA THR A 56 -4.11 -12.81 -6.45
C THR A 56 -4.43 -11.37 -6.80
N ASN A 57 -3.87 -10.89 -7.91
CA ASN A 57 -4.28 -9.63 -8.50
C ASN A 57 -5.67 -9.81 -9.14
N GLN A 58 -6.67 -9.14 -8.60
CA GLN A 58 -8.07 -9.25 -9.04
C GLN A 58 -8.30 -8.61 -10.41
N THR A 59 -7.44 -7.69 -10.84
CA THR A 59 -7.56 -7.01 -12.14
C THR A 59 -6.99 -7.84 -13.28
N SER A 60 -5.81 -8.45 -13.09
CA SER A 60 -5.12 -9.23 -14.13
C SER A 60 -5.30 -10.74 -14.01
N GLY A 61 -5.84 -11.23 -12.89
CA GLY A 61 -5.94 -12.65 -12.58
C GLY A 61 -4.59 -13.32 -12.24
N LYS A 62 -3.48 -12.57 -12.21
CA LYS A 62 -2.16 -13.12 -11.88
C LYS A 62 -2.11 -13.57 -10.42
N ILE A 63 -1.56 -14.77 -10.22
CA ILE A 63 -1.36 -15.38 -8.92
C ILE A 63 0.13 -15.42 -8.61
N PHE A 64 0.49 -14.97 -7.42
CA PHE A 64 1.84 -15.01 -6.90
C PHE A 64 1.84 -15.82 -5.61
N SER A 65 2.88 -16.62 -5.39
CA SER A 65 3.02 -17.42 -4.19
C SER A 65 4.40 -17.28 -3.57
N LEU A 66 4.45 -17.43 -2.25
CA LEU A 66 5.65 -17.46 -1.43
C LEU A 66 5.45 -18.49 -0.32
N VAL A 67 6.44 -19.34 -0.10
CA VAL A 67 6.41 -20.33 0.98
C VAL A 67 7.47 -19.96 2.00
N LYS A 68 7.10 -19.99 3.28
CA LYS A 68 7.98 -19.72 4.42
C LYS A 68 7.88 -20.85 5.43
N GLU A 69 9.01 -21.26 5.95
CA GLU A 69 9.08 -22.16 7.09
C GLU A 69 9.10 -21.32 8.37
N VAL A 70 8.26 -21.69 9.33
CA VAL A 70 8.22 -21.11 10.67
C VAL A 70 8.81 -22.13 11.62
N GLU A 71 9.94 -21.78 12.21
CA GLU A 71 10.67 -22.65 13.12
C GLU A 71 9.95 -22.80 14.47
N LYS A 72 10.21 -23.91 15.16
CA LYS A 72 9.67 -24.15 16.50
C LYS A 72 10.16 -23.05 17.45
N GLY A 73 9.23 -22.35 18.10
CA GLY A 73 9.52 -21.23 18.99
C GLY A 73 9.29 -19.86 18.35
N GLN A 74 9.07 -19.81 17.03
CA GLN A 74 8.52 -18.64 16.36
C GLN A 74 6.99 -18.72 16.34
N ASN A 75 6.32 -17.63 16.70
CA ASN A 75 4.85 -17.58 16.78
C ASN A 75 4.19 -17.23 15.45
N GLY A 76 4.96 -16.95 14.39
CA GLY A 76 4.43 -16.39 13.16
C GLY A 76 5.49 -15.94 12.19
N VAL A 77 5.05 -15.55 11.01
CA VAL A 77 5.90 -14.94 9.98
C VAL A 77 5.11 -13.87 9.22
N ASP A 78 5.78 -12.74 9.01
CA ASP A 78 5.33 -11.67 8.12
C ASP A 78 6.17 -11.71 6.84
N VAL A 79 5.53 -11.41 5.71
CA VAL A 79 6.14 -11.33 4.39
C VAL A 79 5.73 -10.04 3.70
N THR A 80 6.62 -9.50 2.87
CA THR A 80 6.39 -8.26 2.14
C THR A 80 5.95 -8.58 0.71
N PHE A 81 4.87 -7.96 0.25
CA PHE A 81 4.40 -8.03 -1.12
C PHE A 81 4.32 -6.62 -1.75
N PRO A 82 4.78 -6.42 -2.99
CA PRO A 82 5.63 -7.34 -3.75
C PRO A 82 7.02 -7.44 -3.11
N SER A 83 7.78 -8.48 -3.48
CA SER A 83 9.19 -8.61 -3.09
C SER A 83 10.07 -8.76 -4.33
N PRO A 84 11.22 -8.06 -4.39
CA PRO A 84 12.11 -8.10 -5.54
C PRO A 84 12.79 -9.46 -5.67
N ALA A 85 13.11 -9.85 -6.91
CA ALA A 85 13.78 -11.13 -7.21
C ALA A 85 15.19 -11.26 -6.59
N THR A 86 15.76 -10.17 -6.08
CA THR A 86 17.04 -10.16 -5.36
C THR A 86 16.93 -10.66 -3.93
N GLU A 87 15.72 -10.74 -3.37
CA GLU A 87 15.50 -11.38 -2.07
C GLU A 87 15.62 -12.90 -2.18
N ALA A 88 16.14 -13.54 -1.14
CA ALA A 88 16.28 -14.99 -1.10
C ALA A 88 14.93 -15.72 -1.28
N ASP A 89 13.88 -15.15 -0.68
CA ASP A 89 12.51 -15.63 -0.79
C ASP A 89 11.61 -14.51 -1.29
N PHE A 90 11.08 -14.67 -2.49
CA PHE A 90 10.22 -13.66 -3.11
C PHE A 90 8.92 -14.26 -3.66
N PHE A 91 7.90 -13.41 -3.77
CA PHE A 91 6.64 -13.78 -4.38
C PHE A 91 6.82 -14.01 -5.88
N LYS A 92 6.43 -15.20 -6.35
CA LYS A 92 6.59 -15.58 -7.75
C LYS A 92 5.36 -16.26 -8.33
N THR A 93 5.16 -16.13 -9.63
CA THR A 93 4.17 -16.91 -10.38
C THR A 93 4.63 -18.36 -10.55
N ASP A 94 3.77 -19.23 -11.06
CA ASP A 94 4.13 -20.62 -11.40
C ASP A 94 5.27 -20.70 -12.45
N ALA A 95 5.43 -19.65 -13.26
CA ALA A 95 6.53 -19.50 -14.21
C ALA A 95 7.84 -18.95 -13.57
N GLY A 96 7.87 -18.74 -12.26
CA GLY A 96 9.02 -18.20 -11.53
C GLY A 96 9.22 -16.69 -11.69
N ILE A 97 8.23 -15.97 -12.23
CA ILE A 97 8.33 -14.52 -12.46
C ILE A 97 8.02 -13.81 -11.14
N ALA A 98 8.94 -12.94 -10.70
CA ALA A 98 8.77 -12.15 -9.49
C ALA A 98 7.56 -11.20 -9.56
N ALA A 99 6.93 -10.98 -8.42
CA ALA A 99 5.90 -9.97 -8.26
C ALA A 99 6.53 -8.57 -8.36
N ASN A 100 5.93 -7.69 -9.17
CA ASN A 100 6.28 -6.29 -9.25
C ASN A 100 5.15 -5.44 -8.66
N SER A 101 5.46 -4.21 -8.23
CA SER A 101 4.46 -3.27 -7.73
C SER A 101 3.59 -2.77 -8.88
N ALA A 102 2.53 -3.50 -9.17
CA ALA A 102 1.52 -3.11 -10.14
C ALA A 102 0.31 -2.53 -9.39
N PRO A 103 -0.21 -1.36 -9.79
CA PRO A 103 -1.44 -0.86 -9.21
C PRO A 103 -2.61 -1.82 -9.40
N GLY A 104 -3.51 -1.88 -8.43
CA GLY A 104 -4.71 -2.71 -8.54
C GLY A 104 -5.21 -3.25 -7.20
N ASN A 105 -6.27 -4.05 -7.28
CA ASN A 105 -6.87 -4.72 -6.14
C ASN A 105 -6.32 -6.14 -6.00
N TYR A 106 -6.00 -6.51 -4.77
CA TYR A 106 -5.38 -7.78 -4.44
C TYR A 106 -6.16 -8.48 -3.35
N VAL A 107 -6.24 -9.80 -3.46
CA VAL A 107 -6.70 -10.69 -2.39
C VAL A 107 -5.53 -11.57 -2.01
N TRP A 108 -5.34 -11.79 -0.73
CA TRP A 108 -4.31 -12.69 -0.24
C TRP A 108 -4.90 -13.73 0.70
N GLN A 109 -4.24 -14.88 0.75
CA GLN A 109 -4.51 -15.92 1.73
C GLN A 109 -3.22 -16.60 2.17
N CYS A 110 -3.21 -17.09 3.39
CA CYS A 110 -2.16 -17.98 3.90
C CYS A 110 -2.76 -19.36 4.14
N GLU A 111 -2.05 -20.37 3.66
CA GLU A 111 -2.36 -21.78 3.87
C GLU A 111 -1.29 -22.41 4.78
N VAL A 112 -1.74 -23.15 5.79
CA VAL A 112 -0.88 -23.99 6.65
C VAL A 112 -1.45 -25.40 6.60
N GLY A 113 -0.60 -26.38 6.23
CA GLY A 113 -1.05 -27.76 6.02
C GLY A 113 -2.16 -27.91 4.96
N GLY A 114 -2.13 -27.05 3.92
CA GLY A 114 -3.14 -27.04 2.84
C GLY A 114 -4.50 -26.45 3.22
N LYS A 115 -4.66 -25.92 4.44
CA LYS A 115 -5.89 -25.25 4.88
C LYS A 115 -5.66 -23.74 4.96
N ARG A 116 -6.63 -22.97 4.47
CA ARG A 116 -6.61 -21.51 4.61
C ARG A 116 -6.78 -21.13 6.10
N VAL A 117 -5.81 -20.40 6.63
CA VAL A 117 -5.77 -19.97 8.05
C VAL A 117 -5.82 -18.45 8.22
N ALA A 118 -5.40 -17.70 7.22
CA ALA A 118 -5.48 -16.23 7.21
C ALA A 118 -5.75 -15.71 5.80
N GLY A 119 -6.16 -14.45 5.70
CA GLY A 119 -6.30 -13.77 4.43
C GLY A 119 -6.94 -12.40 4.57
N GLY A 120 -6.97 -11.68 3.46
CA GLY A 120 -7.52 -10.32 3.40
C GLY A 120 -7.49 -9.77 1.99
N HIS A 121 -7.73 -8.47 1.89
CA HIS A 121 -7.63 -7.73 0.63
C HIS A 121 -6.83 -6.45 0.87
N PHE A 122 -6.18 -5.95 -0.18
CA PHE A 122 -5.51 -4.65 -0.17
C PHE A 122 -5.50 -4.07 -1.57
N THR A 123 -5.24 -2.78 -1.67
CA THR A 123 -5.12 -2.06 -2.93
C THR A 123 -3.74 -1.42 -3.00
N LEU A 124 -3.04 -1.63 -4.11
CA LEU A 124 -1.83 -0.87 -4.43
C LEU A 124 -2.26 0.33 -5.28
N PRO A 125 -2.00 1.58 -4.83
CA PRO A 125 -2.44 2.77 -5.53
C PRO A 125 -1.63 3.00 -6.81
N VAL A 126 -2.24 3.68 -7.78
CA VAL A 126 -1.56 4.11 -9.02
C VAL A 126 -0.52 5.20 -8.76
N VAL A 127 -0.72 5.99 -7.70
CA VAL A 127 0.17 7.07 -7.27
C VAL A 127 0.37 6.97 -5.75
N GLY A 128 1.62 7.04 -5.28
CA GLY A 128 1.97 6.92 -3.85
C GLY A 128 1.86 8.21 -3.04
N ASN A 129 1.27 9.27 -3.58
CA ASN A 129 1.27 10.60 -2.94
C ASN A 129 -0.07 10.93 -2.30
N ASP A 130 -0.12 10.89 -0.97
CA ASP A 130 -1.10 11.66 -0.19
C ASP A 130 -0.50 13.04 0.12
N VAL A 131 -1.11 14.10 -0.43
CA VAL A 131 -0.69 15.48 -0.17
C VAL A 131 -1.36 15.94 1.13
N THR A 132 -0.57 16.09 2.20
CA THR A 132 -1.04 16.80 3.40
C THR A 132 -0.76 18.30 3.23
N VAL A 133 -1.81 19.11 3.11
CA VAL A 133 -1.69 20.57 3.08
C VAL A 133 -1.38 21.05 4.50
N VAL A 134 -0.17 21.55 4.72
CA VAL A 134 0.21 22.17 5.99
C VAL A 134 0.00 23.68 5.87
N GLU A 135 -1.05 24.20 6.50
CA GLU A 135 -1.18 25.65 6.69
C GLU A 135 -0.15 26.11 7.73
N ARG A 136 0.69 27.09 7.37
CA ARG A 136 1.51 27.78 8.39
C ARG A 136 0.56 28.54 9.30
N ALA A 137 0.41 28.08 10.54
CA ALA A 137 -0.21 28.85 11.60
C ALA A 137 0.52 30.22 11.69
N LYS A 138 -0.21 31.28 11.36
CA LYS A 138 0.30 32.65 11.41
C LYS A 138 0.44 33.03 12.89
N LYS A 139 1.68 33.26 13.33
CA LYS A 139 2.00 33.83 14.64
C LYS A 139 1.53 35.28 14.72
#